data_AF-A0A4V3IEH7-F1
#
_entry.id   AF-A0A4V3IEH7-F1
#
_cell.length_a   1.000
_cell.length_b   1.000
_cell.length_c   1.000
_cell.angle_alpha   90.00
_cell.angle_beta   90.00
_cell.angle_gamma   90.00
#
_symmetry.space_group_name_H-M   'P 1'
#
loop_
_entity.id
_entity.type
_entity.pdbx_description
1 polymer ?
#
loop_
_entity_poly.entity_id
_entity_poly.type
_entity_poly.pdbx_seq_one_letter_code
_entity_poly.pdbx_strand_id
1 'polypeptide(L)'
;MNMVEVGQVLTIASGFDRFITVDRVTTSAWFLVLSGVDFEEAKVATVAHFIGPQAKEIFSVRHILAAVADAGRNAPAAIEADVRSAKARGLVAVSWPSRERLPELVRDALFTLRERERRSAAEMFDQDQIAGSPVDVGTVGRRA
;
A
#
# COMPACT_ATOMS: atom_id res chain seq x y z
N MET A 1 1.11 14.48 5.23
CA MET A 1 2.00 15.61 5.60
C MET A 1 1.36 16.94 5.22
N ASN A 2 1.71 18.02 5.91
CA ASN A 2 1.23 19.39 5.63
C ASN A 2 2.12 20.11 4.58
N MET A 3 1.71 21.30 4.14
CA MET A 3 2.42 22.04 3.09
C MET A 3 3.83 22.51 3.52
N VAL A 4 4.04 22.80 4.80
CA VAL A 4 5.35 23.18 5.34
C VAL A 4 6.31 21.99 5.29
N GLU A 5 5.83 20.81 5.69
CA GLU A 5 6.58 19.55 5.64
C GLU A 5 6.98 19.18 4.20
N VAL A 6 6.11 19.41 3.21
CA VAL A 6 6.46 19.22 1.79
C VAL A 6 7.59 20.17 1.37
N GLY A 7 7.54 21.44 1.80
CA GLY A 7 8.60 22.41 1.55
C GLY A 7 9.94 21.99 2.16
N GLN A 8 9.91 21.39 3.35
CA GLN A 8 11.09 20.83 4.02
C GLN A 8 11.66 19.63 3.24
N VAL A 9 10.83 18.70 2.78
CA VAL A 9 11.27 17.57 1.93
C VAL A 9 11.94 18.08 0.65
N LEU A 10 11.33 19.04 -0.04
CA LEU A 10 11.89 19.65 -1.25
C LEU A 10 13.21 20.37 -0.98
N THR A 11 13.33 21.04 0.17
CA THR A 11 14.57 21.71 0.59
C THR A 11 15.68 20.68 0.83
N ILE A 12 15.39 19.57 1.51
CA ILE A 12 16.35 18.47 1.68
C ILE A 12 16.78 17.94 0.30
N ALA A 13 15.82 17.67 -0.58
CA ALA A 13 16.11 17.16 -1.92
C ALA A 13 16.96 18.14 -2.74
N SER A 14 16.72 19.45 -2.64
CA SER A 14 17.50 20.49 -3.31
C SER A 14 18.97 20.55 -2.86
N GLY A 15 19.27 20.04 -1.66
CA GLY A 15 20.64 19.87 -1.20
C GLY A 15 21.43 18.79 -1.96
N PHE A 16 20.73 17.83 -2.57
CA PHE A 16 21.33 16.77 -3.39
C PHE A 16 21.24 17.07 -4.89
N ASP A 17 20.16 17.72 -5.33
CA ASP A 17 19.91 18.05 -6.73
C ASP A 17 19.55 19.52 -6.91
N ARG A 18 20.46 20.28 -7.53
CA ARG A 18 20.30 21.70 -7.83
C ARG A 18 19.14 22.03 -8.77
N PHE A 19 18.57 21.05 -9.47
CA PHE A 19 17.44 21.25 -10.38
C PHE A 19 16.09 21.24 -9.65
N ILE A 20 16.07 20.89 -8.37
CA ILE A 20 14.85 20.95 -7.56
C ILE A 20 14.64 22.39 -7.10
N THR A 21 13.61 23.02 -7.64
CA THR A 21 13.18 24.37 -7.22
C THR A 21 12.21 24.29 -6.06
N VAL A 22 12.49 25.03 -5.00
CA VAL A 22 11.61 25.17 -3.83
C VAL A 22 10.83 26.47 -3.98
N ASP A 23 9.72 26.41 -4.69
CA ASP A 23 8.80 27.54 -4.88
C ASP A 23 7.37 27.15 -4.51
N ARG A 24 6.51 28.15 -4.35
CA ARG A 24 5.12 27.95 -3.91
C ARG A 24 4.32 27.04 -4.84
N VAL A 25 4.54 27.11 -6.16
CA VAL A 25 3.81 26.31 -7.15
C VAL A 25 4.25 24.86 -7.05
N THR A 26 5.55 24.62 -7.02
CA THR A 26 6.15 23.27 -6.89
C THR A 26 5.75 22.62 -5.56
N THR A 27 5.85 23.34 -4.45
CA THR A 27 5.41 22.83 -3.13
C THR A 27 3.91 22.52 -3.11
N SER A 28 3.08 23.38 -3.72
CA SER A 28 1.63 23.13 -3.78
C SER A 28 1.30 21.90 -4.62
N ALA A 29 1.97 21.73 -5.77
CA ALA A 29 1.78 20.57 -6.63
C ALA A 29 2.17 19.26 -5.92
N TRP A 30 3.30 19.26 -5.21
CA TRP A 30 3.74 18.10 -4.44
C TRP A 30 2.82 17.81 -3.25
N PHE A 31 2.30 18.84 -2.60
CA PHE A 31 1.35 18.68 -1.49
C PHE A 31 0.07 17.98 -1.90
N LEU A 32 -0.47 18.27 -3.10
CA LEU A 32 -1.65 17.57 -3.61
C LEU A 32 -1.43 16.05 -3.70
N VAL A 33 -0.21 15.64 -4.03
CA VAL A 33 0.16 14.23 -4.22
C VAL A 33 0.57 13.56 -2.90
N LEU A 34 1.27 14.28 -2.02
CA LEU A 34 1.85 13.74 -0.79
C LEU A 34 1.00 13.95 0.46
N SER A 35 -0.20 14.55 0.34
CA SER A 35 -1.07 14.87 1.49
C SER A 35 -1.30 13.69 2.45
N GLY A 36 -1.45 12.48 1.92
CA GLY A 36 -1.64 11.24 2.69
C GLY A 36 -0.36 10.52 3.13
N VAL A 37 0.82 11.00 2.76
CA VAL A 37 2.11 10.38 3.11
C VAL A 37 2.65 10.98 4.41
N ASP A 38 3.25 10.15 5.27
CA ASP A 38 3.90 10.62 6.49
C ASP A 38 5.21 11.37 6.19
N PHE A 39 5.50 12.42 6.97
CA PHE A 39 6.69 13.24 6.74
C PHE A 39 8.00 12.46 6.91
N GLU A 40 8.09 11.62 7.94
CA GLU A 40 9.31 10.85 8.21
C GLU A 40 9.56 9.81 7.12
N GLU A 41 8.50 9.15 6.64
CA GLU A 41 8.59 8.22 5.51
C GLU A 41 9.05 8.92 4.23
N ALA A 42 8.51 10.10 3.93
CA ALA A 42 8.91 10.87 2.77
C ALA A 42 10.35 11.38 2.85
N LYS A 43 10.79 11.79 4.03
CA LYS A 43 12.18 12.18 4.28
C LYS A 43 13.13 11.01 4.06
N VAL A 44 12.83 9.84 4.63
CA VAL A 44 13.63 8.63 4.45
C VAL A 44 13.68 8.23 2.98
N ALA A 45 12.55 8.22 2.29
CA ALA A 45 12.48 7.91 0.86
C ALA A 45 13.31 8.87 0.00
N THR A 46 13.28 10.17 0.33
CA THR A 46 14.04 11.22 -0.36
C THR A 46 15.55 10.97 -0.22
N VAL A 47 16.02 10.75 1.01
CA VAL A 47 17.45 10.46 1.25
C VAL A 47 17.86 9.14 0.58
N ALA A 48 17.02 8.10 0.71
CA ALA A 48 17.27 6.79 0.13
C ALA A 48 17.43 6.83 -1.41
N HIS A 49 16.68 7.70 -2.10
CA HIS A 49 16.84 7.90 -3.55
C HIS A 49 18.28 8.32 -3.91
N PHE A 50 18.81 9.34 -3.23
CA PHE A 50 20.10 9.94 -3.56
C PHE A 50 21.32 9.13 -3.11
N ILE A 51 21.15 8.24 -2.14
CA ILE A 51 22.23 7.30 -1.72
C ILE A 51 22.08 5.91 -2.34
N GLY A 52 20.94 5.65 -2.97
CA GLY A 52 20.55 4.33 -3.48
C GLY A 52 20.99 4.07 -4.91
N PRO A 53 20.60 2.89 -5.46
CA PRO A 53 20.92 2.53 -6.85
C PRO A 53 20.30 3.47 -7.89
N GLN A 54 19.23 4.19 -7.52
CA GLN A 54 18.51 5.14 -8.36
C GLN A 54 19.08 6.57 -8.31
N ALA A 55 20.19 6.80 -7.61
CA ALA A 55 20.75 8.15 -7.41
C ALA A 55 21.09 8.91 -8.71
N LYS A 56 21.24 8.19 -9.84
CA LYS A 56 21.48 8.79 -11.17
C LYS A 56 20.20 9.26 -11.86
N GLU A 57 19.03 8.85 -11.37
CA GLU A 57 17.74 9.25 -11.91
C GLU A 57 17.32 10.62 -11.36
N ILE A 58 16.65 11.40 -12.20
CA ILE A 58 16.06 12.68 -11.82
C ILE A 58 15.03 12.43 -10.73
N PHE A 59 15.24 13.04 -9.57
CA PHE A 59 14.33 12.89 -8.44
C PHE A 59 12.96 13.50 -8.74
N SER A 60 11.91 12.84 -8.29
CA SER A 60 10.52 13.28 -8.47
C SER A 60 9.62 12.63 -7.44
N VAL A 61 8.41 13.19 -7.28
CA VAL A 61 7.41 12.73 -6.30
C VAL A 61 7.08 11.24 -6.41
N ARG A 62 7.20 10.67 -7.62
CA ARG A 62 7.03 9.23 -7.90
C ARG A 62 7.91 8.36 -7.01
N HIS A 63 9.16 8.75 -6.79
CA HIS A 63 10.13 7.94 -6.04
C HIS A 63 9.74 7.85 -4.56
N ILE A 64 9.23 8.95 -3.99
CA ILE A 64 8.70 8.96 -2.63
C ILE A 64 7.51 8.00 -2.54
N LEU A 65 6.53 8.13 -3.44
CA LEU A 65 5.35 7.27 -3.44
C LEU A 65 5.69 5.79 -3.61
N ALA A 66 6.62 5.46 -4.51
CA ALA A 66 7.07 4.09 -4.75
C ALA A 66 7.74 3.51 -3.49
N ALA A 67 8.65 4.26 -2.86
CA ALA A 67 9.33 3.85 -1.65
C ALA A 67 8.36 3.65 -0.47
N VAL A 68 7.38 4.54 -0.31
CA VAL A 68 6.35 4.44 0.73
C VAL A 68 5.44 3.23 0.49
N ALA A 69 5.01 3.01 -0.75
CA ALA A 69 4.19 1.85 -1.10
C ALA A 69 4.93 0.53 -0.86
N ASP A 70 6.23 0.48 -1.17
CA ASP A 70 7.05 -0.70 -0.91
C ASP A 70 7.37 -0.87 0.57
N ALA A 71 7.58 0.21 1.33
CA ALA A 71 7.73 0.16 2.78
C ALA A 71 6.45 -0.38 3.46
N GLY A 72 5.27 0.08 3.02
CA GLY A 72 3.98 -0.42 3.50
C GLY A 72 3.78 -1.92 3.25
N ARG A 73 4.13 -2.40 2.05
CA ARG A 73 4.10 -3.85 1.71
C ARG A 73 5.12 -4.67 2.49
N ASN A 74 6.13 -4.02 3.02
CA ASN A 74 7.21 -4.62 3.80
C ASN A 74 7.06 -4.39 5.31
N ALA A 75 5.99 -3.74 5.75
CA ALA A 75 5.71 -3.51 7.16
C ALA A 75 5.44 -4.85 7.87
N PRO A 76 5.93 -5.06 9.11
CA PRO A 76 5.71 -6.30 9.84
C PRO A 76 4.24 -6.71 9.97
N ALA A 77 3.33 -5.74 10.10
CA ALA A 77 1.90 -5.99 10.16
C ALA A 77 1.32 -6.49 8.82
N ALA A 78 1.79 -5.96 7.70
CA ALA A 78 1.39 -6.41 6.36
C ALA A 78 1.92 -7.83 6.09
N ILE A 79 3.19 -8.08 6.43
CA ILE A 79 3.79 -9.42 6.36
C ILE A 79 3.00 -10.41 7.22
N GLU A 80 2.64 -10.04 8.44
CA GLU A 80 1.86 -10.89 9.33
C GLU A 80 0.46 -11.18 8.80
N ALA A 81 -0.22 -10.18 8.25
CA ALA A 81 -1.52 -10.35 7.61
C ALA A 81 -1.44 -11.32 6.41
N ASP A 82 -0.39 -11.19 5.59
CA ASP A 82 -0.16 -12.08 4.45
C ASP A 82 0.18 -13.49 4.90
N VAL A 83 1.07 -13.67 5.88
CA VAL A 83 1.40 -15.00 6.43
C VAL A 83 0.18 -15.67 7.05
N ARG A 84 -0.64 -14.93 7.80
CA ARG A 84 -1.90 -15.45 8.37
C ARG A 84 -2.86 -15.89 7.28
N SER A 85 -2.99 -15.09 6.23
CA SER A 85 -3.82 -15.39 5.05
C SER A 85 -3.31 -16.62 4.28
N ALA A 86 -1.99 -16.78 4.17
CA ALA A 86 -1.34 -17.90 3.49
C ALA A 86 -1.53 -19.21 4.28
N LYS A 87 -1.38 -19.16 5.61
CA LYS A 87 -1.64 -20.30 6.50
C LYS A 87 -3.09 -20.77 6.41
N ALA A 88 -4.04 -19.83 6.48
CA ALA A 88 -5.47 -20.14 6.40
C ALA A 88 -5.86 -20.82 5.07
N ARG A 89 -5.13 -20.53 3.99
CA ARG A 89 -5.35 -21.09 2.65
C ARG A 89 -4.46 -22.30 2.34
N GLY A 90 -3.66 -22.77 3.30
CA GLY A 90 -2.78 -23.92 3.13
C GLY A 90 -1.60 -23.71 2.17
N LEU A 91 -1.26 -22.46 1.83
CA LEU A 91 -0.16 -22.15 0.92
C LEU A 91 1.23 -22.27 1.57
N VAL A 92 1.28 -22.23 2.91
CA VAL A 92 2.50 -22.43 3.71
C VAL A 92 2.18 -23.28 4.93
N ALA A 93 3.21 -23.91 5.51
CA ALA A 93 3.08 -24.67 6.74
C ALA A 93 2.60 -23.79 7.91
N VAL A 94 1.83 -24.37 8.83
CA VAL A 94 1.35 -23.70 10.04
C VAL A 94 2.53 -23.22 10.91
N SER A 95 3.65 -23.94 10.87
CA SER A 95 4.90 -23.62 11.56
C SER A 95 5.66 -22.43 10.97
N TRP A 96 5.26 -21.89 9.81
CA TRP A 96 5.95 -20.76 9.18
C TRP A 96 5.97 -19.54 10.12
N PRO A 97 7.10 -18.83 10.30
CA PRO A 97 7.16 -17.70 11.22
C PRO A 97 6.26 -16.53 10.79
N SER A 98 5.51 -15.96 11.74
CA SER A 98 4.48 -14.95 11.45
C SER A 98 5.01 -13.63 10.88
N ARG A 99 6.30 -13.33 11.06
CA ARG A 99 6.93 -12.08 10.59
C ARG A 99 7.96 -12.30 9.49
N GLU A 100 8.07 -13.53 9.01
CA GLU A 100 8.97 -13.85 7.91
C GLU A 100 8.24 -13.67 6.58
N ARG A 101 8.92 -13.00 5.64
CA ARG A 101 8.33 -12.76 4.33
C ARG A 101 8.01 -14.07 3.63
N LEU A 102 6.84 -14.09 3.00
CA LEU A 102 6.46 -15.21 2.16
C LEU A 102 7.36 -15.28 0.91
N PRO A 103 7.68 -16.49 0.43
CA PRO A 103 8.33 -16.66 -0.87
C PRO A 103 7.50 -16.01 -1.98
N GLU A 104 8.18 -15.52 -3.02
CA GLU A 104 7.54 -14.77 -4.11
C GLU A 104 6.39 -15.55 -4.76
N LEU A 105 6.62 -16.83 -5.09
CA LEU A 105 5.59 -17.73 -5.64
C LEU A 105 4.34 -17.85 -4.77
N VAL A 106 4.50 -17.81 -3.44
CA VAL A 106 3.37 -17.89 -2.50
C VAL A 106 2.58 -16.59 -2.51
N ARG A 107 3.25 -15.44 -2.57
CA ARG A 107 2.58 -14.14 -2.66
C ARG A 107 1.75 -14.03 -3.94
N ASP A 108 2.28 -14.50 -5.07
CA ASP A 108 1.57 -14.47 -6.36
C ASP A 108 0.34 -15.38 -6.36
N ALA A 109 0.47 -16.58 -5.77
CA ALA A 109 -0.67 -17.48 -5.56
C ALA A 109 -1.74 -16.83 -4.67
N LEU A 110 -1.33 -16.16 -3.61
CA LEU A 110 -2.22 -15.50 -2.65
C LEU A 110 -2.92 -14.28 -3.29
N PHE A 111 -2.20 -13.52 -4.11
CA PHE A 111 -2.77 -12.43 -4.92
C PHE A 111 -3.83 -12.96 -5.89
N THR A 112 -3.52 -14.03 -6.62
CA THR A 112 -4.44 -14.66 -7.57
C THR A 112 -5.72 -15.16 -6.89
N LEU A 113 -5.60 -15.75 -5.70
CA LEU A 113 -6.77 -16.18 -4.91
C LEU A 113 -7.61 -14.99 -4.44
N ARG A 114 -6.98 -13.92 -3.93
CA ARG A 114 -7.68 -12.69 -3.52
C ARG A 114 -8.41 -12.03 -4.69
N GLU A 115 -7.83 -12.01 -5.88
CA GLU A 115 -8.49 -11.46 -7.08
C GLU A 115 -9.68 -12.32 -7.51
N ARG A 116 -9.57 -13.65 -7.44
CA ARG A 116 -10.71 -14.55 -7.71
C ARG A 116 -11.84 -14.33 -6.71
N GLU A 117 -11.52 -14.26 -5.41
CA GLU A 117 -12.49 -13.99 -4.34
C GLU A 117 -13.17 -12.63 -4.53
N ARG A 118 -12.42 -11.58 -4.89
CA ARG A 118 -12.98 -10.25 -5.15
C ARG A 118 -13.91 -10.26 -6.35
N ARG A 119 -13.52 -10.93 -7.45
CA ARG A 119 -14.36 -11.04 -8.65
C ARG A 119 -15.65 -11.80 -8.37
N SER A 120 -15.58 -12.94 -7.65
CA SER A 120 -16.78 -13.68 -7.27
C SER A 120 -17.70 -12.89 -6.34
N ALA A 121 -17.14 -12.10 -5.42
CA ALA A 121 -17.94 -11.25 -4.53
C ALA A 121 -18.64 -10.12 -5.29
N ALA A 122 -17.96 -9.52 -6.28
CA ALA A 122 -18.56 -8.52 -7.16
C ALA A 122 -19.69 -9.12 -8.01
N GLU A 123 -19.47 -10.31 -8.58
CA GLU A 123 -20.48 -11.04 -9.36
C GLU A 123 -21.71 -11.42 -8.51
N MET A 124 -21.52 -11.84 -7.25
CA MET A 124 -22.62 -12.11 -6.32
C MET A 124 -23.38 -10.83 -5.93
N PHE A 125 -22.67 -9.73 -5.69
CA PHE A 125 -23.28 -8.44 -5.37
C PHE A 125 -24.12 -7.88 -6.54
N ASP A 126 -23.66 -8.07 -7.78
CA ASP A 126 -24.42 -7.71 -8.97
C ASP A 126 -25.68 -8.58 -9.14
N GLN A 127 -25.61 -9.86 -8.76
CA GLN A 127 -26.78 -10.77 -8.76
C GLN A 127 -27.80 -10.41 -7.67
N ASP A 128 -27.36 -9.99 -6.48
CA ASP A 128 -28.23 -9.54 -5.39
C ASP A 128 -28.94 -8.22 -5.68
N GLN A 129 -28.43 -7.41 -6.63
CA GLN A 129 -29.09 -6.19 -7.11
C GLN A 129 -30.15 -6.44 -8.20
N ILE A 130 -30.25 -7.65 -8.75
CA ILE A 130 -31.31 -8.00 -9.68
C ILE A 130 -32.60 -8.20 -8.87
N ALA A 131 -33.60 -7.34 -9.11
CA ALA A 131 -34.89 -7.37 -8.43
C ALA A 131 -35.52 -8.78 -8.47
N GLY A 132 -35.62 -9.43 -7.30
CA GLY A 132 -36.33 -10.70 -7.12
C GLY A 132 -35.58 -11.83 -6.40
N SER A 133 -34.34 -11.63 -5.93
CA SER A 133 -33.64 -12.69 -5.17
C SER A 133 -34.26 -12.87 -3.77
N PRO A 134 -34.58 -14.11 -3.32
CA PRO A 134 -35.17 -14.33 -2.01
C PRO A 134 -34.16 -14.03 -0.92
N VAL A 135 -34.46 -13.06 -0.07
CA VAL A 135 -33.71 -12.82 1.18
C VAL A 135 -33.84 -14.07 2.04
N ASP A 136 -32.73 -14.79 2.25
CA ASP A 136 -32.69 -15.97 3.11
C ASP A 136 -32.89 -15.54 4.57
N VAL A 137 -34.12 -15.69 5.07
CA VAL A 137 -34.56 -15.28 6.42
C VAL A 137 -34.09 -16.30 7.47
N GLY A 138 -32.78 -16.44 7.63
CA GLY A 138 -32.14 -17.29 8.65
C GLY A 138 -32.22 -16.76 10.09
N THR A 139 -33.22 -15.94 10.46
CA THR A 139 -33.36 -15.36 11.81
C THR A 139 -34.78 -15.44 12.40
N VAL A 140 -35.61 -16.39 11.96
CA VAL A 140 -36.85 -16.74 12.68
C VAL A 140 -36.57 -17.86 13.67
N GLY A 141 -35.80 -17.56 14.73
CA GLY A 141 -35.29 -18.57 15.65
C GLY A 141 -34.95 -18.10 17.05
N ARG A 142 -35.68 -17.11 17.60
CA ARG A 142 -35.77 -16.92 19.06
C ARG A 142 -37.17 -16.45 19.46
N ARG A 143 -38.05 -17.43 19.68
CA ARG A 143 -39.07 -17.33 20.72
C ARG A 143 -38.46 -17.91 22.00
N ALA A 144 -38.30 -17.07 23.00
CA ALA A 144 -38.53 -17.36 24.42
C ALA A 144 -38.89 -16.03 25.08
#